data_AF-A0A2W4L0W4-F1
#
_entry.id   AF-A0A2W4L0W4-F1
#
_cell.length_a   1.000
_cell.length_b   1.000
_cell.length_c   1.000
_cell.angle_alpha   90.00
_cell.angle_beta   90.00
_cell.angle_gamma   90.00
#
_symmetry.space_group_name_H-M   'P 1'
#
loop_
_entity.id
_entity.type
_entity.pdbx_description
1 polymer ?
#
loop_
_entity_poly.entity_id
_entity_poly.type
_entity_poly.pdbx_seq_one_letter_code
_entity_poly.pdbx_strand_id
1 'polypeptide(L)'
;MDQAGNNKSATVYLLADHLDAVLAAGEDLLKVHRTVFAEVPKRRPHNVRDLVDIQRRWLDAVRVLEMTLTLRCLQARERADELRRSDDRVDGIASLFIGGTAPLADAAAELGDWTEIDFQTGDEIAEYLRSRGLIPIDSEGVVSPERLVVTANFRIARRIELGPLLDLTAAFLDALELFYELYDEDELEERAAKSDEEGTLPTRPVI
;
A
#
# COMPACT_ATOMS: atom_id res chain seq x y z
N MET A 1 -24.11 -17.30 22.67
CA MET A 1 -22.81 -16.89 23.24
C MET A 1 -21.72 -16.78 22.15
N ASP A 2 -22.09 -16.76 20.86
CA ASP A 2 -21.15 -16.84 19.72
C ASP A 2 -20.77 -15.51 19.05
N GLN A 3 -21.39 -14.39 19.44
CA GLN A 3 -21.10 -13.10 18.80
C GLN A 3 -19.67 -12.61 19.09
N ALA A 4 -19.11 -12.91 20.26
CA ALA A 4 -17.76 -12.49 20.62
C ALA A 4 -16.67 -13.27 19.86
N GLY A 5 -16.88 -14.57 19.62
CA GLY A 5 -15.99 -15.39 18.80
C GLY A 5 -16.05 -15.01 17.31
N ASN A 6 -17.25 -14.75 16.79
CA ASN A 6 -17.45 -14.32 15.40
C ASN A 6 -16.84 -12.93 15.13
N ASN A 7 -16.98 -11.98 16.06
CA ASN A 7 -16.44 -10.63 15.90
C ASN A 7 -14.90 -10.63 15.96
N LYS A 8 -14.30 -11.47 16.82
CA LYS A 8 -12.84 -11.65 16.88
C LYS A 8 -12.29 -12.22 15.58
N SER A 9 -12.93 -13.25 15.02
CA SER A 9 -12.56 -13.81 13.72
C SER A 9 -12.65 -12.76 12.62
N ALA A 10 -13.72 -11.96 12.59
CA ALA A 10 -13.88 -10.88 11.60
C ALA A 10 -12.79 -9.80 11.69
N THR A 11 -12.41 -9.36 12.89
CA THR A 11 -11.33 -8.37 13.07
C THR A 11 -9.99 -8.88 12.55
N VAL A 12 -9.66 -10.17 12.79
CA VAL A 12 -8.40 -10.75 12.31
C VAL A 12 -8.36 -10.82 10.79
N TYR A 13 -9.44 -11.29 10.13
CA TYR A 13 -9.50 -11.34 8.67
C TYR A 13 -9.42 -9.94 8.03
N LEU A 14 -10.10 -8.94 8.59
CA LEU A 14 -10.03 -7.56 8.09
C LEU A 14 -8.64 -6.94 8.30
N LEU A 15 -7.98 -7.26 9.41
CA LEU A 15 -6.60 -6.85 9.63
C LEU A 15 -5.66 -7.48 8.58
N ALA A 16 -5.77 -8.78 8.36
CA ALA A 16 -4.99 -9.49 7.35
C ALA A 16 -5.19 -8.91 5.94
N ASP A 17 -6.44 -8.66 5.52
CA ASP A 17 -6.75 -8.00 4.24
C ASP A 17 -6.05 -6.64 4.10
N HIS A 18 -6.03 -5.84 5.17
CA HIS A 18 -5.35 -4.55 5.13
C HIS A 18 -3.82 -4.68 5.07
N LEU A 19 -3.23 -5.67 5.76
CA LEU A 19 -1.80 -5.96 5.68
C LEU A 19 -1.41 -6.45 4.28
N ASP A 20 -2.19 -7.36 3.70
CA ASP A 20 -2.02 -7.82 2.30
C ASP A 20 -2.10 -6.65 1.32
N ALA A 21 -3.09 -5.76 1.49
CA ALA A 21 -3.23 -4.59 0.63
C ALA A 21 -2.06 -3.60 0.77
N VAL A 22 -1.45 -3.48 1.96
CA VAL A 22 -0.21 -2.71 2.16
C VAL A 22 0.94 -3.36 1.40
N LEU A 23 1.11 -4.68 1.52
CA LEU A 23 2.17 -5.42 0.83
C LEU A 23 2.03 -5.32 -0.69
N ALA A 24 0.82 -5.53 -1.20
CA ALA A 24 0.51 -5.42 -2.63
C ALA A 24 0.81 -4.00 -3.16
N ALA A 25 0.35 -2.95 -2.48
CA ALA A 25 0.62 -1.58 -2.89
C ALA A 25 2.12 -1.23 -2.85
N GLY A 26 2.86 -1.77 -1.87
CA GLY A 26 4.31 -1.60 -1.79
C GLY A 26 5.06 -2.35 -2.88
N GLU A 27 4.61 -3.55 -3.25
CA GLU A 27 5.19 -4.29 -4.36
C GLU A 27 4.93 -3.58 -5.70
N ASP A 28 3.72 -3.05 -5.89
CA ASP A 28 3.34 -2.24 -7.04
C ASP A 28 4.18 -0.96 -7.12
N LEU A 29 4.47 -0.31 -5.98
CA LEU A 29 5.38 0.83 -5.91
C LEU A 29 6.77 0.46 -6.44
N LEU A 30 7.33 -0.69 -6.03
CA LEU A 30 8.64 -1.15 -6.52
C LEU A 30 8.64 -1.45 -8.02
N LYS A 31 7.48 -1.85 -8.58
CA LYS A 31 7.30 -2.19 -10.00
C LYS A 31 6.86 -1.02 -10.88
N VAL A 32 6.42 0.10 -10.30
CA VAL A 32 5.73 1.21 -11.00
C VAL A 32 6.49 1.76 -12.20
N HIS A 33 7.83 1.82 -12.12
CA HIS A 33 8.66 2.21 -13.25
C HIS A 33 8.46 1.28 -14.45
N ARG A 34 8.51 -0.04 -14.23
CA ARG A 34 8.30 -1.00 -15.31
C ARG A 34 6.88 -0.88 -15.88
N THR A 35 5.87 -0.76 -15.03
CA THR A 35 4.46 -0.71 -15.44
C THR A 35 4.18 0.52 -16.30
N VAL A 36 4.53 1.71 -15.81
CA VAL A 36 4.25 2.97 -16.52
C VAL A 36 5.07 3.08 -17.81
N PHE A 37 6.33 2.65 -17.82
CA PHE A 37 7.20 2.77 -18.99
C PHE A 37 6.99 1.66 -20.03
N ALA A 38 6.34 0.55 -19.68
CA ALA A 38 5.92 -0.46 -20.66
C ALA A 38 4.83 0.08 -21.62
N GLU A 39 4.01 1.03 -21.16
CA GLU A 39 2.93 1.64 -21.95
C GLU A 39 3.40 2.82 -22.82
N VAL A 40 4.63 3.31 -22.60
CA VAL A 40 5.20 4.39 -23.41
C VAL A 40 5.61 3.82 -24.78
N PRO A 41 5.12 4.38 -25.90
CA PRO A 41 5.55 3.94 -27.22
C PRO A 41 7.08 3.98 -27.33
N LYS A 42 7.71 2.94 -27.91
CA LYS A 42 9.18 2.87 -28.09
C LYS A 42 9.78 4.01 -28.94
N ARG A 43 8.97 4.96 -29.41
CA ARG A 43 9.47 6.19 -30.04
C ARG A 43 10.20 7.00 -28.99
N ARG A 44 11.43 7.40 -29.29
CA ARG A 44 12.16 8.38 -28.48
C ARG A 44 11.25 9.60 -28.27
N PRO A 45 11.14 10.17 -27.08
CA PRO A 45 10.46 11.45 -26.91
C PRO A 45 11.07 12.48 -27.86
N HIS A 46 10.24 13.15 -28.67
CA HIS A 46 10.72 14.05 -29.73
C HIS A 46 10.85 15.49 -29.23
N ASN A 47 10.28 15.78 -28.06
CA ASN A 47 10.31 17.10 -27.44
C ASN A 47 10.33 16.99 -25.89
N VAL A 48 10.59 18.11 -25.22
CA VAL A 48 10.62 18.20 -23.74
C VAL A 48 9.23 17.96 -23.11
N ARG A 49 8.15 18.24 -23.84
CA ARG A 49 6.77 18.05 -23.36
C ARG A 49 6.45 16.57 -23.16
N ASP A 50 6.85 15.71 -24.09
CA ASP A 50 6.69 14.26 -23.99
C ASP A 50 7.39 13.70 -22.75
N LEU A 51 8.57 14.24 -22.41
CA LEU A 51 9.32 13.84 -21.20
C LEU A 51 8.58 14.24 -19.93
N VAL A 52 8.08 15.47 -19.86
CA VAL A 52 7.32 15.97 -18.69
C VAL A 52 6.01 15.19 -18.52
N ASP A 53 5.31 14.87 -19.60
CA ASP A 53 4.05 14.13 -19.55
C ASP A 53 4.27 12.68 -19.02
N ILE A 54 5.37 12.02 -19.41
CA ILE A 54 5.74 10.70 -18.88
C ILE A 54 6.09 10.79 -17.39
N GLN A 55 6.86 11.79 -16.98
CA GLN A 55 7.21 12.00 -15.57
C GLN A 55 5.98 12.24 -14.70
N ARG A 56 5.02 13.05 -15.18
CA ARG A 56 3.76 13.31 -14.48
C ARG A 56 2.95 12.04 -14.31
N ARG A 57 2.77 11.25 -15.37
CA ARG A 57 2.06 9.97 -15.31
C ARG A 57 2.69 9.01 -14.30
N TRP A 58 4.02 8.93 -14.30
CA TRP A 58 4.75 8.11 -13.33
C TRP A 58 4.53 8.62 -11.90
N LEU A 59 4.63 9.93 -11.69
CA LEU A 59 4.43 10.55 -10.38
C LEU A 59 3.00 10.34 -9.87
N ASP A 60 1.99 10.49 -10.72
CA ASP A 60 0.59 10.28 -10.37
C ASP A 60 0.35 8.83 -9.94
N ALA A 61 0.92 7.86 -10.66
CA ALA A 61 0.85 6.45 -10.28
C ALA A 61 1.50 6.18 -8.92
N VAL A 62 2.69 6.74 -8.68
CA VAL A 62 3.39 6.62 -7.38
C VAL A 62 2.56 7.24 -6.25
N ARG A 63 1.99 8.43 -6.46
CA ARG A 63 1.16 9.14 -5.46
C ARG A 63 -0.09 8.35 -5.10
N VAL A 64 -0.76 7.76 -6.09
CA VAL A 64 -1.93 6.91 -5.85
C VAL A 64 -1.55 5.70 -5.01
N LEU A 65 -0.49 4.99 -5.37
CA LEU A 65 -0.03 3.82 -4.62
C LEU A 65 0.46 4.18 -3.20
N GLU A 66 1.19 5.30 -3.03
CA GLU A 66 1.60 5.81 -1.72
C GLU A 66 0.39 6.11 -0.83
N MET A 67 -0.67 6.71 -1.39
CA MET A 67 -1.88 7.03 -0.66
C MET A 67 -2.70 5.79 -0.31
N THR A 68 -2.82 4.83 -1.24
CA THR A 68 -3.46 3.52 -0.97
C THR A 68 -2.73 2.78 0.15
N LEU A 69 -1.41 2.68 0.07
CA LEU A 69 -0.58 2.05 1.08
C LEU A 69 -0.74 2.73 2.45
N THR A 70 -0.71 4.06 2.48
CA THR A 70 -0.89 4.84 3.72
C THR A 70 -2.26 4.57 4.33
N LEU A 71 -3.34 4.65 3.54
CA LEU A 71 -4.70 4.41 4.01
C LEU A 71 -4.85 3.00 4.59
N ARG A 72 -4.39 1.97 3.86
CA ARG A 72 -4.48 0.58 4.30
C ARG A 72 -3.66 0.32 5.56
N CYS A 73 -2.49 0.96 5.70
CA CYS A 73 -1.69 0.87 6.92
C CYS A 73 -2.41 1.52 8.12
N LEU A 74 -3.06 2.67 7.95
CA LEU A 74 -3.83 3.30 9.02
C LEU A 74 -5.03 2.44 9.44
N GLN A 75 -5.74 1.84 8.49
CA GLN A 75 -6.82 0.91 8.80
C GLN A 75 -6.30 -0.35 9.50
N ALA A 76 -5.18 -0.92 9.05
CA ALA A 76 -4.53 -2.04 9.73
C ALA A 76 -4.15 -1.68 11.18
N ARG A 77 -3.65 -0.47 11.42
CA ARG A 77 -3.31 -0.01 12.78
C ARG A 77 -4.53 0.03 13.71
N GLU A 78 -5.65 0.53 13.22
CA GLU A 78 -6.90 0.57 13.99
C GLU A 78 -7.35 -0.85 14.37
N ARG A 79 -7.34 -1.77 13.39
CA ARG A 79 -7.71 -3.18 13.63
C ARG A 79 -6.72 -3.91 14.53
N ALA A 80 -5.43 -3.62 14.41
CA ALA A 80 -4.39 -4.17 15.29
C ALA A 80 -4.60 -3.74 16.75
N ASP A 81 -5.00 -2.48 16.97
CA ASP A 81 -5.25 -1.94 18.31
C ASP A 81 -6.56 -2.48 18.91
N GLU A 82 -7.59 -2.73 18.09
CA GLU A 82 -8.78 -3.48 18.50
C GLU A 82 -8.42 -4.92 18.90
N LEU A 83 -7.67 -5.63 18.04
CA LEU A 83 -7.29 -7.02 18.25
C LEU A 83 -6.45 -7.16 19.53
N ARG A 84 -5.48 -6.28 19.73
CA ARG A 84 -4.63 -6.20 20.92
C ARG A 84 -5.41 -6.11 22.22
N ARG A 85 -6.51 -5.34 22.25
CA ARG A 85 -7.36 -5.23 23.45
C ARG A 85 -8.19 -6.48 23.74
N SER A 86 -8.32 -7.36 22.76
CA SER A 86 -9.18 -8.55 22.81
C SER A 86 -8.41 -9.87 22.93
N ASP A 87 -7.11 -9.89 22.59
CA ASP A 87 -6.25 -11.06 22.65
C ASP A 87 -4.82 -10.71 23.07
N ASP A 88 -4.47 -11.09 24.29
CA ASP A 88 -3.14 -10.88 24.87
C ASP A 88 -2.02 -11.60 24.10
N ARG A 89 -2.33 -12.68 23.36
CA ARG A 89 -1.34 -13.45 22.59
C ARG A 89 -0.66 -12.60 21.51
N VAL A 90 -1.38 -11.63 20.96
CA VAL A 90 -0.87 -10.75 19.89
C VAL A 90 -0.45 -9.38 20.38
N ASP A 91 -0.54 -9.08 21.67
CA ASP A 91 -0.27 -7.75 22.21
C ASP A 91 1.13 -7.22 21.85
N GLY A 92 2.14 -8.09 21.98
CA GLY A 92 3.52 -7.73 21.65
C GLY A 92 3.72 -7.37 20.18
N ILE A 93 3.23 -8.21 19.26
CA ILE A 93 3.42 -7.99 17.82
C ILE A 93 2.54 -6.85 17.29
N ALA A 94 1.30 -6.72 17.78
CA ALA A 94 0.43 -5.61 17.45
C ALA A 94 1.00 -4.28 17.95
N SER A 95 1.56 -4.25 19.18
CA SER A 95 2.24 -3.07 19.72
C SER A 95 3.49 -2.71 18.93
N LEU A 96 4.26 -3.69 18.44
CA LEU A 96 5.41 -3.44 17.56
C LEU A 96 4.97 -2.83 16.22
N PHE A 97 3.93 -3.38 15.60
CA PHE A 97 3.37 -2.84 14.35
C PHE A 97 2.87 -1.40 14.54
N ILE A 98 2.07 -1.15 15.58
CA ILE A 98 1.55 0.18 15.93
C ILE A 98 2.69 1.15 16.32
N GLY A 99 3.74 0.68 16.99
CA GLY A 99 4.91 1.52 17.29
C GLY A 99 5.70 1.87 16.02
N GLY A 100 6.02 0.87 15.21
CA GLY A 100 6.82 1.02 13.99
C GLY A 100 6.13 1.87 12.91
N THR A 101 4.80 1.88 12.88
CA THR A 101 4.03 2.70 11.92
C THR A 101 3.50 4.01 12.50
N ALA A 102 3.88 4.38 13.74
CA ALA A 102 3.47 5.64 14.36
C ALA A 102 3.82 6.89 13.52
N PRO A 103 5.00 6.99 12.87
CA PRO A 103 5.32 8.15 12.04
C PRO A 103 4.34 8.38 10.88
N LEU A 104 3.69 7.33 10.36
CA LEU A 104 2.66 7.46 9.32
C LEU A 104 1.36 8.04 9.89
N ALA A 105 0.97 7.63 11.10
CA ALA A 105 -0.20 8.19 11.76
C ALA A 105 0.01 9.68 12.06
N ASP A 106 1.21 10.07 12.52
CA ASP A 106 1.56 11.46 12.75
C ASP A 106 1.50 12.27 11.44
N ALA A 107 2.06 11.75 10.36
CA ALA A 107 2.02 12.41 9.05
C ALA A 107 0.58 12.56 8.51
N ALA A 108 -0.28 11.55 8.71
CA ALA A 108 -1.68 11.62 8.31
C ALA A 108 -2.49 12.63 9.14
N ALA A 109 -2.22 12.71 10.44
CA ALA A 109 -2.84 13.70 11.33
C ALA A 109 -2.42 15.12 10.94
N GLU A 110 -1.14 15.34 10.62
CA GLU A 110 -0.63 16.61 10.10
C GLU A 110 -1.33 17.00 8.79
N LEU A 111 -1.57 16.05 7.87
CA LEU A 111 -2.26 16.31 6.60
C LEU A 111 -3.76 16.64 6.75
N GLY A 112 -4.39 16.24 7.86
CA GLY A 112 -5.78 16.58 8.17
C GLY A 112 -5.98 18.01 8.69
N ASP A 113 -4.90 18.72 9.04
CA ASP A 113 -4.92 20.04 9.71
C ASP A 113 -4.73 21.24 8.74
N TRP A 114 -4.84 21.02 7.43
CA TRP A 114 -4.53 22.06 6.43
C TRP A 114 -5.77 22.90 6.08
N THR A 115 -6.07 23.87 6.94
CA THR A 115 -6.88 25.05 6.59
C THR A 115 -6.16 26.06 5.68
N GLU A 116 -4.91 25.82 5.28
CA GLU A 116 -4.11 26.79 4.55
C GLU A 116 -3.05 26.09 3.69
N ILE A 117 -2.95 26.48 2.41
CA ILE A 117 -1.79 26.31 1.48
C ILE A 117 -1.79 25.03 0.63
N ASP A 118 -2.04 25.18 -0.69
CA ASP A 118 -0.90 25.27 -1.61
C ASP A 118 -1.21 26.00 -2.91
N PHE A 119 -0.39 27.01 -3.23
CA PHE A 119 -0.44 27.76 -4.48
C PHE A 119 0.48 27.03 -5.46
N GLN A 120 -0.10 26.41 -6.50
CA GLN A 120 0.61 25.59 -7.47
C GLN A 120 1.82 26.31 -8.06
N THR A 121 3.01 25.98 -7.55
CA THR A 121 4.29 26.47 -8.06
C THR A 121 5.01 25.28 -8.70
N GLY A 122 5.61 25.46 -9.88
CA GLY A 122 6.14 24.36 -10.71
C GLY A 122 7.27 23.49 -10.14
N ASP A 123 7.59 23.59 -8.85
CA ASP A 123 8.61 22.81 -8.12
C ASP A 123 8.03 21.57 -7.39
N GLU A 124 6.70 21.36 -7.43
CA GLU A 124 6.01 20.25 -6.74
C GLU A 124 6.60 18.85 -7.05
N ILE A 125 7.08 18.63 -8.29
CA ILE A 125 7.63 17.33 -8.69
C ILE A 125 8.99 17.10 -8.03
N ALA A 126 9.91 18.06 -8.14
CA ALA A 126 11.25 17.89 -7.60
C ALA A 126 11.23 17.86 -6.07
N GLU A 127 10.39 18.67 -5.43
CA GLU A 127 10.17 18.61 -3.98
C GLU A 127 9.61 17.25 -3.54
N TYR A 128 8.62 16.72 -4.26
CA TYR A 128 8.10 15.39 -4.00
C TYR A 128 9.21 14.34 -4.07
N LEU A 129 9.97 14.30 -5.16
CA LEU A 129 11.06 13.34 -5.36
C LEU A 129 12.14 13.46 -4.28
N ARG A 130 12.57 14.68 -3.92
CA ARG A 130 13.56 14.92 -2.85
C ARG A 130 13.05 14.41 -1.50
N SER A 131 11.83 14.78 -1.14
CA SER A 131 11.25 14.43 0.15
C SER A 131 11.02 12.93 0.34
N ARG A 132 10.95 12.19 -0.77
CA ARG A 132 10.82 10.72 -0.82
C ARG A 132 12.14 9.98 -0.95
N GLY A 133 13.26 10.71 -1.01
CA GLY A 133 14.60 10.12 -1.16
C GLY A 133 14.91 9.60 -2.56
N LEU A 134 14.12 9.97 -3.58
CA LEU A 134 14.32 9.54 -4.97
C LEU A 134 15.41 10.33 -5.67
N ILE A 135 15.69 11.55 -5.22
CA ILE A 135 16.81 12.36 -5.68
C ILE A 135 17.54 13.04 -4.51
N PRO A 136 18.83 13.37 -4.68
CA PRO A 136 19.58 14.16 -3.70
C PRO A 136 18.92 15.52 -3.42
N ILE A 137 19.08 16.03 -2.20
CA ILE A 137 18.50 17.32 -1.78
C ILE A 137 19.02 18.48 -2.64
N ASP A 138 20.29 18.44 -3.04
CA ASP A 138 20.95 19.46 -3.86
C ASP A 138 20.81 19.21 -5.37
N SER A 139 19.93 18.30 -5.80
CA SER A 139 19.70 18.01 -7.21
C SER A 139 19.00 19.17 -7.92
N GLU A 140 19.41 19.46 -9.15
CA GLU A 140 18.88 20.52 -10.03
C GLU A 140 17.41 20.31 -10.48
N GLY A 141 16.72 19.29 -9.96
CA GLY A 141 15.27 19.08 -10.11
C GLY A 141 14.84 18.38 -11.42
N VAL A 142 15.70 18.38 -12.44
CA VAL A 142 15.43 17.65 -13.70
C VAL A 142 16.01 16.24 -13.63
N VAL A 143 15.12 15.24 -13.63
CA VAL A 143 15.50 13.82 -13.51
C VAL A 143 15.18 13.07 -14.78
N SER A 144 16.15 12.35 -15.35
CA SER A 144 15.87 11.49 -16.51
C SER A 144 14.80 10.45 -16.14
N PRO A 145 13.78 10.21 -16.99
CA PRO A 145 12.74 9.21 -16.73
C PRO A 145 13.30 7.80 -16.44
N GLU A 146 14.46 7.46 -16.99
CA GLU A 146 15.17 6.19 -16.74
C GLU A 146 15.70 6.05 -15.31
N ARG A 147 15.86 7.17 -14.59
CA ARG A 147 16.35 7.21 -13.20
C ARG A 147 15.21 7.27 -12.17
N LEU A 148 13.95 7.35 -12.61
CA LEU A 148 12.79 7.39 -11.73
C LEU A 148 12.43 5.99 -11.26
N VAL A 149 13.20 5.47 -10.31
CA VAL A 149 13.00 4.12 -9.76
C VAL A 149 12.68 4.22 -8.27
N VAL A 150 11.55 3.68 -7.87
CA VAL A 150 11.23 3.47 -6.46
C VAL A 150 12.06 2.28 -5.95
N THR A 151 12.70 2.47 -4.80
CA THR A 151 13.50 1.44 -4.15
C THR A 151 13.00 1.24 -2.72
N ALA A 152 13.55 0.25 -2.00
CA ALA A 152 13.24 0.04 -0.58
C ALA A 152 13.49 1.29 0.30
N ASN A 153 14.36 2.21 -0.13
CA ASN A 153 14.67 3.44 0.60
C ASN A 153 13.65 4.57 0.35
N PHE A 154 12.64 4.33 -0.48
CA PHE A 154 11.58 5.31 -0.74
C PHE A 154 10.83 5.63 0.55
N ARG A 155 10.68 6.93 0.86
CA ARG A 155 10.02 7.36 2.10
C ARG A 155 8.54 7.62 1.91
N ILE A 156 7.70 6.74 2.45
CA ILE A 156 6.25 6.93 2.53
C ILE A 156 5.94 8.11 3.44
N ALA A 157 5.13 9.04 2.93
CA ALA A 157 4.73 10.27 3.61
C ALA A 157 5.92 11.08 4.16
N ARG A 158 7.12 10.96 3.55
CA ARG A 158 8.39 11.56 4.03
C ARG A 158 8.93 11.01 5.36
N ARG A 159 8.33 9.97 5.94
CA ARG A 159 8.62 9.51 7.31
C ARG A 159 9.29 8.14 7.40
N ILE A 160 8.70 7.13 6.77
CA ILE A 160 9.13 5.73 6.92
C ILE A 160 9.62 5.18 5.58
N GLU A 161 10.73 4.44 5.61
CA GLU A 161 11.24 3.75 4.43
C GLU A 161 10.34 2.56 4.05
N LEU A 162 10.13 2.38 2.75
CA LEU A 162 9.24 1.37 2.19
C LEU A 162 9.68 -0.05 2.58
N GLY A 163 10.98 -0.38 2.49
CA GLY A 163 11.49 -1.71 2.83
C GLY A 163 11.16 -2.13 4.26
N PRO A 164 11.61 -1.37 5.28
CA PRO A 164 11.28 -1.65 6.68
C PRO A 164 9.78 -1.70 6.97
N LEU A 165 8.97 -0.88 6.30
CA LEU A 165 7.51 -0.95 6.43
C LEU A 165 6.95 -2.29 5.91
N LEU A 166 7.42 -2.75 4.76
CA LEU A 166 6.99 -4.03 4.19
C LEU A 166 7.45 -5.21 5.03
N ASP A 167 8.69 -5.20 5.52
CA ASP A 167 9.21 -6.24 6.42
C ASP A 167 8.38 -6.32 7.72
N LEU A 168 8.05 -5.17 8.31
CA LEU A 168 7.20 -5.11 9.51
C LEU A 168 5.77 -5.59 9.24
N THR A 169 5.20 -5.23 8.08
CA THR A 169 3.86 -5.65 7.67
C THR A 169 3.79 -7.15 7.44
N ALA A 170 4.77 -7.70 6.71
CA ALA A 170 4.87 -9.13 6.45
C ALA A 170 5.07 -9.94 7.74
N ALA A 171 5.99 -9.51 8.61
CA ALA A 171 6.22 -10.17 9.89
C ALA A 171 4.97 -10.19 10.79
N PHE A 172 4.14 -9.15 10.73
CA PHE A 172 2.89 -9.14 11.47
C PHE A 172 1.85 -10.08 10.86
N LEU A 173 1.73 -10.10 9.52
CA LEU A 173 0.85 -11.03 8.82
C LEU A 173 1.21 -12.48 9.12
N ASP A 174 2.50 -12.83 9.05
CA ASP A 174 3.01 -14.17 9.40
C ASP A 174 2.67 -14.56 10.84
N ALA A 175 2.73 -13.61 11.77
CA ALA A 175 2.35 -13.86 13.16
C ALA A 175 0.85 -14.08 13.32
N LEU A 176 0.01 -13.34 12.58
CA LEU A 176 -1.44 -13.57 12.59
C LEU A 176 -1.77 -14.95 12.03
N GLU A 177 -1.11 -15.36 10.95
CA GLU A 177 -1.27 -16.69 10.37
C GLU A 177 -0.93 -17.77 11.39
N LEU A 178 0.20 -17.64 12.08
CA LEU A 178 0.62 -18.59 13.10
C LEU A 178 -0.37 -18.73 14.27
N PHE A 179 -1.06 -17.65 14.65
CA PHE A 179 -1.95 -17.65 15.81
C PHE A 179 -3.41 -17.98 15.49
N TYR A 180 -3.82 -17.85 14.23
CA TYR A 180 -5.22 -17.90 13.81
C TYR A 180 -5.50 -18.78 12.59
N GLU A 181 -4.48 -19.37 11.95
CA GLU A 181 -4.64 -20.29 10.80
C GLU A 181 -5.54 -19.66 9.71
N LEU A 182 -5.20 -18.45 9.26
CA LEU A 182 -6.06 -17.63 8.39
C LEU A 182 -6.16 -18.18 6.97
N TYR A 183 -5.13 -18.89 6.52
CA TYR A 183 -5.08 -19.53 5.21
C TYR A 183 -4.97 -21.05 5.37
N ASP A 184 -5.99 -21.69 5.93
CA ASP A 184 -6.12 -23.15 5.81
C ASP A 184 -6.40 -23.49 4.33
N GLU A 185 -5.42 -24.11 3.68
CA GLU A 185 -5.44 -24.39 2.22
C GLU A 185 -6.70 -25.19 1.84
N ASP A 186 -7.16 -26.08 2.72
CA ASP A 186 -8.35 -26.92 2.53
C ASP A 186 -9.66 -26.09 2.53
N GLU A 187 -9.79 -25.06 3.38
CA GLU A 187 -10.98 -24.19 3.40
C GLU A 187 -11.03 -23.20 2.23
N LEU A 188 -9.86 -22.76 1.75
CA LEU A 188 -9.73 -21.88 0.59
C LEU A 188 -10.07 -22.63 -0.71
N GLU A 189 -9.61 -23.87 -0.87
CA GLU A 189 -9.99 -24.75 -1.98
C GLU A 189 -11.50 -25.05 -1.97
N GLU A 190 -12.10 -25.31 -0.80
CA GLU A 190 -13.54 -25.51 -0.69
C GLU A 190 -14.36 -24.25 -1.06
N ARG A 191 -13.88 -23.05 -0.67
CA ARG A 191 -14.55 -21.79 -1.03
C ARG A 191 -14.42 -21.47 -2.52
N ALA A 192 -13.25 -21.71 -3.11
CA ALA A 192 -13.06 -21.57 -4.55
C ALA A 192 -13.95 -22.54 -5.33
N ALA A 193 -14.02 -23.80 -4.91
CA ALA A 193 -14.90 -24.81 -5.51
C ALA A 193 -16.40 -24.43 -5.41
N LYS A 194 -16.84 -23.89 -4.27
CA LYS A 194 -18.23 -23.40 -4.10
C LYS A 194 -18.53 -22.18 -4.99
N SER A 195 -17.56 -21.29 -5.20
CA SER A 195 -17.74 -20.12 -6.09
C SER A 195 -17.84 -20.49 -7.57
N ASP A 196 -17.22 -21.60 -7.99
CA ASP A 196 -17.32 -22.14 -9.34
C ASP A 196 -18.66 -22.87 -9.58
N GLU A 197 -19.26 -23.48 -8.55
CA GLU A 197 -20.58 -24.11 -8.66
C GLU A 197 -21.72 -23.09 -8.80
N GLU A 198 -21.66 -21.94 -8.11
CA GLU A 198 -22.66 -20.87 -8.22
C GLU A 198 -22.54 -20.03 -9.51
N GLY A 199 -21.44 -20.17 -10.26
CA GLY A 199 -21.20 -19.49 -11.55
C GLY A 199 -21.85 -20.15 -12.77
N THR A 200 -22.59 -21.26 -12.62
CA THR A 200 -23.20 -21.97 -13.76
C THR A 200 -24.34 -21.14 -14.38
N LEU A 201 -24.05 -20.56 -15.54
CA LEU A 201 -24.91 -19.74 -16.41
C LEU A 201 -26.36 -20.24 -16.54
N PRO A 202 -27.35 -19.32 -16.66
CA PRO A 202 -28.74 -19.72 -16.88
C PRO A 202 -28.91 -20.43 -18.21
N THR A 203 -29.51 -21.62 -18.13
CA THR A 203 -29.96 -22.45 -19.24
C THR A 203 -30.69 -21.61 -20.29
N ARG A 204 -30.12 -21.50 -21.49
CA ARG A 204 -30.81 -20.88 -22.64
C ARG A 204 -32.13 -21.60 -22.89
N PRO A 205 -33.25 -20.89 -23.10
CA PRO A 205 -34.48 -21.54 -23.52
C PRO A 205 -34.29 -22.08 -24.94
N VAL A 206 -34.67 -23.33 -25.13
CA VAL A 206 -34.77 -23.99 -26.42
C VAL A 206 -35.89 -23.31 -27.20
N ILE A 207 -35.59 -22.80 -28.40
CA ILE A 207 -36.58 -22.44 -29.43
C ILE A 207 -36.55 -23.54 -30.48
#